data_AF-A0A511HNF8-F1
#
_entry.id   AF-A0A511HNF8-F1
#
_cell.length_a   1.000
_cell.length_b   1.000
_cell.length_c   1.000
_cell.angle_alpha   90.00
_cell.angle_beta   90.00
_cell.angle_gamma   90.00
#
_symmetry.space_group_name_H-M   'P 1'
#
loop_
_entity.id
_entity.type
_entity.pdbx_description
1 polymer ?
#
loop_
_entity_poly.entity_id
_entity_poly.type
_entity_poly.pdbx_seq_one_letter_code
_entity_poly.pdbx_strand_id
1 'polypeptide(L)'
;MARFPLMPRTVLPLIGALALAAAFVFWLLLPEPSSVPSSAPLVAAVPEPRHVPAPATVPTPRPGLAQGATLLVNTPLAPASGPVPAALARPGSPLDAVRQRVMAANPDLAQFRHLQRKVLRKGDEQASLQSLFKDREVIDAAKADLLATGERTFSADAQFRRLYQVEFLGSALEWKDNPERPALLNDLEELLRADNLNPDMELELRRSLSGDKVELFMILLHNDRARAESMLQDLHGSRLGALLEHARTRYDALWALAAKQP
;
A
#
# COMPACT_ATOMS: atom_id res chain seq x y z
N MET A 1 38.34 -47.94 10.22
CA MET A 1 37.91 -46.53 10.24
C MET A 1 37.71 -46.08 8.79
N ALA A 2 36.47 -46.06 8.32
CA ALA A 2 36.12 -45.71 6.93
C ALA A 2 35.78 -44.22 6.84
N ARG A 3 36.43 -43.49 5.92
CA ARG A 3 36.13 -42.09 5.61
C ARG A 3 35.06 -42.06 4.51
N PHE A 4 33.92 -41.44 4.80
CA PHE A 4 32.90 -41.13 3.79
C PHE A 4 33.25 -39.85 3.02
N PRO A 5 33.00 -39.78 1.70
CA PRO A 5 33.16 -38.54 0.93
C PRO A 5 31.96 -37.62 1.15
N LEU A 6 32.25 -36.34 1.42
CA LEU A 6 31.27 -35.25 1.45
C LEU A 6 30.88 -34.89 0.01
N MET A 7 29.59 -34.99 -0.32
CA MET A 7 29.05 -34.47 -1.58
C MET A 7 28.85 -32.94 -1.54
N PRO A 8 29.02 -32.23 -2.67
CA PRO A 8 28.83 -30.79 -2.76
C PRO A 8 27.34 -30.42 -2.78
N ARG A 9 26.96 -29.50 -1.89
CA ARG A 9 25.63 -28.87 -1.83
C ARG A 9 25.56 -27.70 -2.82
N THR A 10 25.29 -27.96 -4.09
CA THR A 10 25.10 -26.89 -5.09
C THR A 10 24.05 -27.24 -6.13
N VAL A 11 22.79 -27.47 -5.74
CA VAL A 11 21.65 -27.38 -6.68
C VAL A 11 20.34 -27.07 -5.95
N LEU A 12 20.15 -25.88 -5.39
CA LEU A 12 18.81 -25.47 -4.91
C LEU A 12 18.55 -23.95 -4.73
N PRO A 13 18.89 -23.04 -5.69
CA PRO A 13 18.32 -21.70 -5.68
C PRO A 13 17.40 -21.39 -6.88
N LEU A 14 17.00 -22.36 -7.72
CA LEU A 14 16.30 -22.04 -8.98
C LEU A 14 14.76 -22.06 -8.93
N ILE A 15 14.13 -22.55 -7.86
CA ILE A 15 12.67 -22.73 -7.83
C ILE A 15 11.94 -21.54 -7.16
N GLY A 16 12.62 -20.79 -6.28
CA GLY A 16 12.01 -19.65 -5.56
C GLY A 16 11.76 -18.41 -6.42
N ALA A 17 12.64 -18.12 -7.39
CA ALA A 17 12.51 -16.94 -8.25
C ALA A 17 11.40 -17.08 -9.32
N LEU A 18 11.02 -18.31 -9.67
CA LEU A 18 10.02 -18.56 -10.73
C LEU A 18 8.59 -18.25 -10.27
N ALA A 19 8.28 -18.40 -8.97
CA ALA A 19 6.92 -18.25 -8.45
C ALA A 19 6.45 -16.78 -8.33
N LEU A 20 7.36 -15.85 -8.03
CA LEU A 20 7.04 -14.41 -7.98
C LEU A 20 6.90 -13.80 -9.39
N ALA A 21 7.69 -14.26 -10.36
CA ALA A 21 7.54 -13.84 -11.75
C ALA A 21 6.21 -14.36 -12.37
N ALA A 22 5.77 -15.56 -12.01
CA ALA A 22 4.53 -16.14 -12.52
C ALA A 22 3.25 -15.42 -12.02
N ALA A 23 3.23 -14.99 -10.75
CA ALA A 23 2.12 -14.20 -10.22
C ALA A 23 2.00 -12.82 -10.89
N PHE A 24 3.13 -12.21 -11.27
CA PHE A 24 3.16 -10.92 -11.95
C PHE A 24 2.79 -11.03 -13.45
N VAL A 25 3.25 -12.07 -14.15
CA VAL A 25 2.90 -12.32 -15.57
C VAL A 25 1.45 -12.74 -15.74
N PHE A 26 0.90 -13.57 -14.84
CA PHE A 26 -0.52 -13.94 -14.87
C PHE A 26 -1.44 -12.73 -14.64
N TRP A 27 -0.97 -11.72 -13.89
CA TRP A 27 -1.74 -10.50 -13.64
C TRP A 27 -1.68 -9.51 -14.81
N LEU A 28 -0.57 -9.46 -15.56
CA LEU A 28 -0.43 -8.66 -16.79
C LEU A 28 -1.23 -9.21 -18.00
N LEU A 29 -1.68 -10.47 -17.93
CA LEU A 29 -2.39 -11.16 -19.02
C LEU A 29 -3.92 -11.23 -18.82
N LEU A 30 -4.46 -10.61 -17.76
CA LEU A 30 -5.91 -10.55 -17.56
C LEU A 30 -6.54 -9.70 -18.69
N PRO A 31 -7.47 -10.26 -19.47
CA PRO A 31 -8.15 -9.51 -20.54
C PRO A 31 -8.96 -8.37 -19.92
N GLU A 32 -8.85 -7.17 -20.51
CA GLU A 32 -9.64 -6.01 -20.09
C GLU A 32 -11.14 -6.35 -20.13
N PRO A 33 -11.90 -6.03 -19.07
CA PRO A 33 -13.34 -6.23 -19.10
C PRO A 33 -13.96 -5.30 -20.14
N SER A 34 -14.55 -5.91 -21.19
CA SER A 34 -15.27 -5.23 -22.26
C SER A 34 -16.24 -4.19 -21.70
N SER A 35 -16.04 -2.92 -22.09
CA SER A 35 -16.94 -1.83 -21.77
C SER A 35 -18.31 -2.08 -22.41
N VAL A 36 -19.34 -2.31 -21.59
CA VAL A 36 -20.74 -2.33 -22.04
C VAL A 36 -21.15 -0.89 -22.40
N PRO A 37 -21.80 -0.64 -23.55
CA PRO A 37 -22.22 0.70 -23.94
C PRO A 37 -23.27 1.27 -22.97
N SER A 38 -23.05 2.52 -22.57
CA SER A 38 -23.96 3.30 -21.73
C SER A 38 -25.17 3.77 -22.55
N SER A 39 -26.36 3.30 -22.20
CA SER A 39 -27.62 3.84 -22.73
C SER A 39 -27.92 5.20 -22.08
N ALA A 40 -28.14 6.20 -22.93
CA ALA A 40 -28.48 7.58 -22.57
C ALA A 40 -29.76 7.70 -21.71
N PRO A 41 -29.91 8.77 -20.90
CA PRO A 41 -31.08 8.97 -20.04
C PRO A 41 -32.28 9.49 -20.83
N LEU A 42 -33.45 8.89 -20.58
CA LEU A 42 -34.74 9.37 -21.07
C LEU A 42 -35.28 10.43 -20.11
N VAL A 43 -35.53 11.62 -20.65
CA VAL A 43 -36.20 12.76 -20.00
C VAL A 43 -37.71 12.49 -19.86
N ALA A 44 -38.25 12.62 -18.65
CA ALA A 44 -39.64 13.00 -18.32
C ALA A 44 -39.83 12.89 -16.79
N ALA A 45 -40.60 13.68 -16.06
CA ALA A 45 -41.28 14.95 -16.22
C ALA A 45 -41.65 15.37 -14.77
N VAL A 46 -41.69 16.67 -14.49
CA VAL A 46 -42.14 17.26 -13.22
C VAL A 46 -43.67 17.15 -13.08
N PRO A 47 -44.19 16.80 -11.88
CA PRO A 47 -45.32 17.57 -11.36
C PRO A 47 -45.23 17.92 -9.86
N GLU A 48 -45.40 19.21 -9.61
CA GLU A 48 -46.00 20.00 -8.51
C GLU A 48 -46.25 19.47 -7.06
N PRO A 49 -46.32 20.42 -6.09
CA PRO A 49 -46.16 20.17 -4.66
C PRO A 49 -47.47 19.82 -3.95
N ARG A 50 -47.42 18.93 -2.94
CA ARG A 50 -48.52 18.74 -1.99
C ARG A 50 -48.07 18.90 -0.54
N HIS A 51 -48.67 19.92 0.06
CA HIS A 51 -49.11 20.12 1.44
C HIS A 51 -48.41 19.38 2.58
N VAL A 52 -47.81 20.21 3.44
CA VAL A 52 -47.45 19.96 4.83
C VAL A 52 -48.69 20.04 5.73
N PRO A 53 -48.87 19.12 6.70
CA PRO A 53 -49.47 19.43 7.98
C PRO A 53 -48.44 19.40 9.12
N ALA A 54 -48.55 20.40 10.00
CA ALA A 54 -47.72 20.62 11.19
C ALA A 54 -48.21 19.76 12.40
N PRO A 55 -47.50 19.79 13.55
CA PRO A 55 -47.25 18.62 14.40
C PRO A 55 -48.26 18.43 15.54
N ALA A 56 -48.32 17.22 16.09
CA ALA A 56 -48.94 16.99 17.40
C ALA A 56 -48.18 15.95 18.24
N THR A 57 -47.68 16.46 19.38
CA THR A 57 -47.64 15.87 20.73
C THR A 57 -46.81 14.61 21.01
N VAL A 58 -45.74 14.88 21.76
CA VAL A 58 -45.04 13.99 22.70
C VAL A 58 -45.98 13.51 23.81
N PRO A 59 -45.90 12.22 24.19
CA PRO A 59 -45.85 11.87 25.61
C PRO A 59 -44.65 10.95 25.95
N THR A 60 -43.90 11.36 26.97
CA THR A 60 -42.86 10.59 27.69
C THR A 60 -43.50 9.91 28.92
N PRO A 61 -42.80 9.07 29.70
CA PRO A 61 -42.37 7.69 29.46
C PRO A 61 -43.08 6.69 30.41
N ARG A 62 -42.96 5.37 30.17
CA ARG A 62 -42.99 4.38 31.27
C ARG A 62 -42.01 3.22 31.04
N PRO A 63 -41.39 2.68 32.12
CA PRO A 63 -40.23 1.82 32.04
C PRO A 63 -40.57 0.32 32.13
N GLY A 64 -39.65 -0.49 31.59
CA GLY A 64 -39.45 -1.89 31.98
C GLY A 64 -40.06 -2.92 31.05
N LEU A 65 -39.23 -3.58 30.24
CA LEU A 65 -38.71 -4.91 30.56
C LEU A 65 -37.65 -5.30 29.54
N ALA A 66 -36.52 -5.76 30.07
CA ALA A 66 -35.41 -6.33 29.34
C ALA A 66 -35.86 -7.53 28.51
N GLN A 67 -35.32 -7.65 27.30
CA GLN A 67 -34.86 -8.91 26.73
C GLN A 67 -33.96 -8.62 25.53
N GLY A 68 -32.66 -8.79 25.75
CA GLY A 68 -31.66 -8.74 24.69
C GLY A 68 -31.85 -9.93 23.76
N ALA A 69 -32.20 -9.67 22.51
CA ALA A 69 -32.01 -10.63 21.43
C ALA A 69 -30.55 -10.52 20.96
N THR A 70 -29.65 -11.17 21.70
CA THR A 70 -28.30 -11.47 21.21
C THR A 70 -28.45 -12.51 20.11
N LEU A 71 -28.43 -12.09 18.84
CA LEU A 71 -28.24 -13.00 17.71
C LEU A 71 -26.80 -13.49 17.70
N LEU A 72 -26.51 -14.44 18.60
CA LEU A 72 -25.32 -15.29 18.55
C LEU A 72 -25.53 -16.30 17.42
N VAL A 73 -25.09 -15.95 16.21
CA VAL A 73 -24.86 -16.92 15.13
C VAL A 73 -23.61 -17.72 15.49
N ASN A 74 -23.74 -18.66 16.42
CA ASN A 74 -22.76 -19.72 16.63
C ASN A 74 -23.05 -20.84 15.65
N THR A 75 -22.60 -20.69 14.40
CA THR A 75 -22.45 -21.85 13.52
C THR A 75 -21.18 -22.58 13.97
N PRO A 76 -21.26 -23.84 14.44
CA PRO A 76 -20.06 -24.61 14.72
C PRO A 76 -19.31 -24.80 13.40
N LEU A 77 -18.12 -24.21 13.29
CA LEU A 77 -17.24 -24.46 12.16
C LEU A 77 -16.79 -25.91 12.26
N ALA A 78 -17.34 -26.78 11.41
CA ALA A 78 -16.85 -28.14 11.26
C ALA A 78 -15.34 -28.08 11.00
N PRO A 79 -14.51 -28.95 11.63
CA PRO A 79 -13.09 -28.98 11.32
C PRO A 79 -12.96 -29.33 9.84
N ALA A 80 -12.47 -28.37 9.05
CA ALA A 80 -12.15 -28.59 7.66
C ALA A 80 -10.99 -29.59 7.59
N SER A 81 -11.33 -30.87 7.42
CA SER A 81 -10.40 -31.97 7.14
C SER A 81 -9.93 -31.91 5.69
N GLY A 82 -9.36 -30.77 5.29
CA GLY A 82 -8.70 -30.57 4.01
C GLY A 82 -7.31 -29.97 4.25
N PRO A 83 -6.32 -30.24 3.40
CA PRO A 83 -5.01 -29.61 3.52
C PRO A 83 -5.20 -28.09 3.44
N VAL A 84 -4.95 -27.41 4.57
CA VAL A 84 -4.95 -25.95 4.66
C VAL A 84 -4.00 -25.41 3.58
N PRO A 85 -4.43 -24.49 2.71
CA PRO A 85 -3.55 -23.88 1.72
C PRO A 85 -2.32 -23.30 2.42
N ALA A 86 -1.13 -23.64 1.94
CA ALA A 86 0.16 -23.23 2.50
C ALA A 86 0.45 -21.71 2.44
N ALA A 87 -0.56 -20.88 2.17
CA ALA A 87 -0.47 -19.44 1.90
C ALA A 87 -0.77 -18.55 3.11
N LEU A 88 -1.01 -19.12 4.30
CA LEU A 88 -0.98 -18.35 5.55
C LEU A 88 0.44 -18.44 6.11
N ALA A 89 1.20 -17.36 6.01
CA ALA A 89 2.60 -17.25 6.39
C ALA A 89 2.88 -17.94 7.74
N ARG A 90 3.58 -19.07 7.68
CA ARG A 90 4.03 -19.80 8.88
C ARG A 90 5.06 -18.94 9.60
N PRO A 91 4.98 -18.77 10.93
CA PRO A 91 6.08 -18.21 11.72
C PRO A 91 7.40 -18.91 11.35
N GLY A 92 8.38 -18.12 10.90
CA GLY A 92 9.68 -18.63 10.45
C GLY A 92 9.84 -18.73 8.92
N SER A 93 9.04 -18.02 8.14
CA SER A 93 9.28 -17.91 6.69
C SER A 93 10.59 -17.16 6.39
N PRO A 94 11.24 -17.39 5.23
CA PRO A 94 12.42 -16.61 4.83
C PRO A 94 12.17 -15.09 4.80
N LEU A 95 10.93 -14.67 4.49
CA LEU A 95 10.52 -13.27 4.52
C LEU A 95 10.47 -12.72 5.96
N ASP A 96 10.04 -13.52 6.95
CA ASP A 96 10.08 -13.11 8.35
C ASP A 96 11.51 -12.87 8.82
N ALA A 97 12.47 -13.68 8.37
CA ALA A 97 13.88 -13.52 8.70
C ALA A 97 14.45 -12.22 8.10
N VAL A 98 14.16 -11.92 6.82
CA VAL A 98 14.52 -10.64 6.19
C VAL A 98 13.91 -9.48 6.98
N ARG A 99 12.62 -9.55 7.28
CA ARG A 99 11.92 -8.52 8.08
C ARG A 99 12.60 -8.30 9.42
N GLN A 100 12.89 -9.36 10.17
CA GLN A 100 13.51 -9.25 11.48
C GLN A 100 14.90 -8.60 11.40
N ARG A 101 15.72 -8.96 10.40
CA ARG A 101 17.02 -8.33 10.17
C ARG A 101 16.89 -6.85 9.86
N VAL A 102 16.00 -6.48 8.93
CA VAL A 102 15.77 -5.08 8.54
C VAL A 102 15.30 -4.27 9.74
N MET A 103 14.33 -4.77 10.51
CA MET A 103 13.81 -4.06 11.69
C MET A 103 14.85 -3.96 12.80
N ALA A 104 15.70 -4.98 13.01
CA ALA A 104 16.78 -4.91 13.99
C ALA A 104 17.85 -3.88 13.61
N ALA A 105 18.10 -3.67 12.31
CA ALA A 105 19.05 -2.69 11.82
C ALA A 105 18.47 -1.27 11.70
N ASN A 106 17.14 -1.10 11.75
CA ASN A 106 16.45 0.18 11.53
C ASN A 106 15.43 0.41 12.67
N PRO A 107 15.86 0.93 13.83
CA PRO A 107 15.01 1.05 15.01
C PRO A 107 13.80 1.96 14.78
N ASP A 108 13.94 3.07 14.04
CA ASP A 108 12.84 3.99 13.75
C ASP A 108 11.77 3.33 12.87
N LEU A 109 12.21 2.54 11.88
CA LEU A 109 11.33 1.76 11.02
C LEU A 109 10.58 0.68 11.80
N ALA A 110 11.26 0.04 12.75
CA ALA A 110 10.66 -0.93 13.66
C ALA A 110 9.61 -0.27 14.57
N GLN A 111 9.90 0.92 15.10
CA GLN A 111 8.96 1.70 15.90
C GLN A 111 7.75 2.12 15.06
N PHE A 112 7.97 2.68 13.87
CA PHE A 112 6.91 3.01 12.91
C PHE A 112 6.01 1.80 12.66
N ARG A 113 6.59 0.66 12.26
CA ARG A 113 5.82 -0.55 11.93
C ARG A 113 5.07 -1.11 13.14
N HIS A 114 5.66 -1.02 14.33
CA HIS A 114 4.99 -1.42 15.57
C HIS A 114 3.75 -0.56 15.83
N LEU A 115 3.87 0.76 15.70
CA LEU A 115 2.77 1.70 15.95
C LEU A 115 1.70 1.67 14.86
N GLN A 116 2.10 1.58 13.59
CA GLN A 116 1.20 1.54 12.42
C GLN A 116 0.27 0.31 12.46
N ARG A 117 0.75 -0.85 12.94
CA ARG A 117 -0.04 -2.09 13.02
C ARG A 117 -1.08 -2.08 14.15
N LYS A 118 -1.06 -1.11 15.06
CA LYS A 118 -2.05 -1.02 16.15
C LYS A 118 -3.34 -0.40 15.62
N VAL A 119 -4.42 -1.18 15.70
CA VAL A 119 -5.77 -0.74 15.30
C VAL A 119 -6.27 0.38 16.22
N LEU A 120 -6.06 0.23 17.54
CA LEU A 120 -6.41 1.22 18.55
C LEU A 120 -5.13 1.71 19.22
N ARG A 121 -4.69 2.90 18.83
CA ARG A 121 -3.54 3.58 19.44
C ARG A 121 -3.99 4.39 20.64
N LYS A 122 -3.23 4.32 21.73
CA LYS A 122 -3.34 5.24 22.86
C LYS A 122 -2.81 6.63 22.48
N GLY A 123 -3.12 7.66 23.27
CA GLY A 123 -2.72 9.03 22.97
C GLY A 123 -1.20 9.24 22.92
N ASP A 124 -0.46 8.60 23.83
CA ASP A 124 1.00 8.58 23.84
C ASP A 124 1.61 7.86 22.63
N GLU A 125 0.99 6.75 22.21
CA GLU A 125 1.39 6.01 21.01
C GLU A 125 1.15 6.82 19.73
N GLN A 126 0.02 7.53 19.65
CA GLN A 126 -0.28 8.44 18.55
C GLN A 126 0.72 9.61 18.51
N ALA A 127 1.01 10.22 19.65
CA ALA A 127 2.01 11.28 19.75
C ALA A 127 3.41 10.79 19.36
N SER A 128 3.77 9.56 19.73
CA SER A 128 5.04 8.94 19.35
C SER A 128 5.13 8.74 17.84
N LEU A 129 4.06 8.24 17.20
CA LEU A 129 4.01 8.08 15.75
C LEU A 129 4.10 9.42 15.02
N GLN A 130 3.35 10.42 15.49
CA GLN A 130 3.43 11.79 14.97
C GLN A 130 4.80 12.42 15.18
N SER A 131 5.51 12.04 16.24
CA SER A 131 6.89 12.48 16.44
C SER A 131 7.83 11.96 15.36
N LEU A 132 7.66 10.70 14.92
CA LEU A 132 8.43 10.16 13.80
C LEU A 132 8.11 10.90 12.50
N PHE A 133 6.83 11.22 12.25
CA PHE A 133 6.40 11.89 11.01
C PHE A 133 6.86 13.34 10.85
N LYS A 134 7.33 13.97 11.91
CA LYS A 134 7.89 15.34 11.89
C LYS A 134 9.40 15.36 12.10
N ASP A 135 10.02 14.20 12.31
CA ASP A 135 11.46 14.11 12.54
C ASP A 135 12.19 14.15 11.19
N ARG A 136 12.91 15.25 10.94
CA ARG A 136 13.60 15.41 9.65
C ARG A 136 14.74 14.42 9.45
N GLU A 137 15.41 13.98 10.50
CA GLU A 137 16.50 13.02 10.35
C GLU A 137 15.96 11.67 9.85
N VAL A 138 14.81 11.25 10.39
CA VAL A 138 14.13 10.02 9.96
C VAL A 138 13.64 10.14 8.52
N ILE A 139 13.06 11.28 8.15
CA ILE A 139 12.56 11.47 6.78
C ILE A 139 13.73 11.56 5.79
N ASP A 140 14.82 12.24 6.12
CA ASP A 140 16.01 12.32 5.26
C ASP A 140 16.68 10.96 5.08
N ALA A 141 16.72 10.14 6.14
CA ALA A 141 17.15 8.75 6.04
C ALA A 141 16.24 7.93 5.10
N ALA A 142 14.92 8.11 5.21
CA ALA A 142 13.96 7.47 4.30
C ALA A 142 14.17 7.88 2.84
N LYS A 143 14.43 9.18 2.58
CA LYS A 143 14.78 9.68 1.24
C LYS A 143 16.05 9.04 0.72
N ALA A 144 17.11 9.02 1.52
CA ALA A 144 18.41 8.45 1.13
C ALA A 144 18.28 6.96 0.73
N ASP A 145 17.50 6.20 1.51
CA ASP A 145 17.18 4.80 1.21
C ASP A 145 16.44 4.64 -0.11
N LEU A 146 15.44 5.48 -0.38
CA LEU A 146 14.63 5.43 -1.60
C LEU A 146 15.38 5.88 -2.85
N LEU A 147 16.37 6.77 -2.70
CA LEU A 147 17.28 7.13 -3.79
C LEU A 147 18.18 5.95 -4.20
N ALA A 148 18.45 5.01 -3.28
CA ALA A 148 19.26 3.82 -3.52
C ALA A 148 20.64 4.14 -4.13
N THR A 149 21.23 5.26 -3.71
CA THR A 149 22.50 5.75 -4.26
C THR A 149 23.61 4.72 -4.06
N GLY A 150 24.19 4.26 -5.16
CA GLY A 150 25.28 3.28 -5.14
C GLY A 150 24.84 1.81 -5.22
N GLU A 151 23.54 1.51 -5.17
CA GLU A 151 23.06 0.14 -5.44
C GLU A 151 23.19 -0.20 -6.93
N ARG A 152 23.80 -1.34 -7.25
CA ARG A 152 23.89 -1.87 -8.62
C ARG A 152 23.23 -3.24 -8.79
N THR A 153 23.13 -4.00 -7.70
CA THR A 153 22.55 -5.33 -7.64
C THR A 153 21.37 -5.34 -6.69
N PHE A 154 20.43 -6.23 -6.94
CA PHE A 154 19.26 -6.39 -6.09
C PHE A 154 19.62 -6.95 -4.71
N SER A 155 18.92 -6.48 -3.68
CA SER A 155 19.00 -6.98 -2.31
C SER A 155 17.60 -7.03 -1.70
N ALA A 156 17.19 -8.21 -1.22
CA ALA A 156 15.91 -8.37 -0.56
C ALA A 156 15.80 -7.50 0.70
N ASP A 157 16.89 -7.37 1.46
CA ASP A 157 16.93 -6.53 2.66
C ASP A 157 16.74 -5.04 2.29
N ALA A 158 17.33 -4.58 1.18
CA ALA A 158 17.18 -3.20 0.70
C ALA A 158 15.78 -2.92 0.13
N GLN A 159 15.23 -3.83 -0.69
CA GLN A 159 13.86 -3.73 -1.17
C GLN A 159 12.87 -3.68 0.00
N PHE A 160 13.04 -4.56 0.98
CA PHE A 160 12.15 -4.63 2.13
C PHE A 160 12.24 -3.37 3.00
N ARG A 161 13.43 -2.77 3.14
CA ARG A 161 13.60 -1.47 3.78
C ARG A 161 12.86 -0.36 3.01
N ARG A 162 13.11 -0.23 1.70
CA ARG A 162 12.45 0.78 0.84
C ARG A 162 10.93 0.69 0.87
N LEU A 163 10.37 -0.52 0.84
CA LEU A 163 8.91 -0.72 0.97
C LEU A 163 8.34 0.00 2.20
N TYR A 164 8.97 -0.15 3.37
CA TYR A 164 8.51 0.52 4.57
C TYR A 164 8.80 2.02 4.58
N GLN A 165 9.85 2.48 3.90
CA GLN A 165 10.08 3.91 3.73
C GLN A 165 8.97 4.55 2.88
N VAL A 166 8.50 3.89 1.82
CA VAL A 166 7.32 4.34 1.06
C VAL A 166 6.08 4.39 1.96
N GLU A 167 5.80 3.33 2.74
CA GLU A 167 4.67 3.31 3.69
C GLU A 167 4.78 4.44 4.74
N PHE A 168 5.99 4.71 5.25
CA PHE A 168 6.26 5.75 6.23
C PHE A 168 5.97 7.14 5.66
N LEU A 169 6.52 7.47 4.49
CA LEU A 169 6.28 8.77 3.83
C LEU A 169 4.80 8.96 3.47
N GLY A 170 4.13 7.91 2.99
CA GLY A 170 2.70 7.94 2.73
C GLY A 170 1.87 8.23 3.98
N SER A 171 2.15 7.52 5.07
CA SER A 171 1.46 7.72 6.36
C SER A 171 1.72 9.12 6.94
N ALA A 172 2.93 9.64 6.78
CA ALA A 172 3.28 10.99 7.21
C ALA A 172 2.52 12.08 6.43
N LEU A 173 2.26 11.85 5.14
CA LEU A 173 1.49 12.75 4.27
C LEU A 173 -0.02 12.71 4.52
N GLU A 174 -0.55 11.52 4.84
CA GLU A 174 -1.97 11.32 5.18
C GLU A 174 -2.38 12.06 6.46
N TRP A 175 -1.43 12.29 7.38
CA TRP A 175 -1.66 13.13 8.54
C TRP A 175 -1.74 14.61 8.14
N LYS A 176 -2.97 15.10 7.95
CA LYS A 176 -3.27 16.46 7.44
C LYS A 176 -2.63 17.59 8.25
N ASP A 177 -2.47 17.42 9.56
CA ASP A 177 -1.88 18.42 10.45
C ASP A 177 -0.36 18.24 10.65
N ASN A 178 0.29 17.39 9.86
CA ASN A 178 1.74 17.23 9.92
C ASN A 178 2.43 18.54 9.51
N PRO A 179 3.22 19.20 10.38
CA PRO A 179 3.90 20.44 10.04
C PRO A 179 4.89 20.27 8.88
N GLU A 180 5.44 19.07 8.68
CA GLU A 180 6.37 18.77 7.59
C GLU A 180 5.66 18.47 6.26
N ARG A 181 4.33 18.45 6.22
CA ARG A 181 3.56 18.06 5.02
C ARG A 181 3.96 18.84 3.75
N PRO A 182 4.14 20.17 3.77
CA PRO A 182 4.56 20.90 2.57
C PRO A 182 5.97 20.50 2.10
N ALA A 183 6.90 20.28 3.03
CA ALA A 183 8.26 19.83 2.72
C ALA A 183 8.24 18.38 2.18
N LEU A 184 7.46 17.50 2.81
CA LEU A 184 7.27 16.11 2.36
C LEU A 184 6.72 16.01 0.94
N LEU A 185 5.80 16.89 0.53
CA LEU A 185 5.32 16.92 -0.86
C LEU A 185 6.47 17.25 -1.83
N ASN A 186 7.32 18.23 -1.50
CA ASN A 186 8.50 18.56 -2.31
C ASN A 186 9.53 17.42 -2.32
N ASP A 187 9.76 16.78 -1.17
CA ASP A 187 10.63 15.61 -1.04
C ASP A 187 10.16 14.45 -1.93
N LEU A 188 8.83 14.20 -1.98
CA LEU A 188 8.25 13.18 -2.84
C LEU A 188 8.48 13.50 -4.32
N GLU A 189 8.34 14.77 -4.71
CA GLU A 189 8.63 15.19 -6.09
C GLU A 189 10.10 14.99 -6.46
N GLU A 190 11.02 15.33 -5.55
CA GLU A 190 12.44 15.10 -5.75
C GLU A 190 12.74 13.62 -5.95
N LEU A 191 12.20 12.74 -5.10
CA LEU A 191 12.35 11.29 -5.22
C LEU A 191 11.77 10.75 -6.54
N LEU A 192 10.63 11.28 -6.97
CA LEU A 192 10.00 10.89 -8.23
C LEU A 192 10.84 11.30 -9.43
N ARG A 193 11.33 12.55 -9.45
CA ARG A 193 12.14 13.12 -10.55
C ARG A 193 13.60 12.61 -10.56
N ALA A 194 14.09 12.04 -9.46
CA ALA A 194 15.45 11.52 -9.37
C ALA A 194 15.75 10.50 -10.47
N ASP A 195 16.84 10.69 -11.20
CA ASP A 195 17.31 9.77 -12.24
C ASP A 195 18.15 8.64 -11.63
N ASN A 196 17.48 7.76 -10.88
CA ASN A 196 18.10 6.62 -10.19
C ASN A 196 17.74 5.27 -10.83
N LEU A 197 17.28 5.26 -12.09
CA LEU A 197 16.95 4.05 -12.85
C LEU A 197 17.98 3.78 -13.97
N ASN A 198 19.24 3.59 -13.57
CA ASN A 198 20.38 3.50 -14.49
C ASN A 198 20.39 2.20 -15.31
N PRO A 199 20.74 2.26 -16.61
CA PRO A 199 20.76 1.08 -17.48
C PRO A 199 21.74 -0.02 -17.02
N ASP A 200 22.81 0.36 -16.33
CA ASP A 200 23.86 -0.54 -15.82
C ASP A 200 23.46 -1.28 -14.53
N MET A 201 22.32 -0.94 -13.93
CA MET A 201 21.77 -1.67 -12.79
C MET A 201 21.16 -3.00 -13.23
N GLU A 202 21.22 -3.99 -12.34
CA GLU A 202 20.51 -5.25 -12.49
C GLU A 202 19.02 -5.02 -12.78
N LEU A 203 18.44 -5.85 -13.66
CA LEU A 203 17.03 -5.73 -14.05
C LEU A 203 16.08 -5.82 -12.85
N GLU A 204 16.36 -6.69 -11.89
CA GLU A 204 15.53 -6.87 -10.69
C GLU A 204 15.55 -5.63 -9.79
N LEU A 205 16.72 -5.02 -9.58
CA LEU A 205 16.84 -3.75 -8.86
C LEU A 205 16.05 -2.63 -9.55
N ARG A 206 16.20 -2.48 -10.88
CA ARG A 206 15.44 -1.47 -11.63
C ARG A 206 13.94 -1.67 -11.53
N ARG A 207 13.47 -2.91 -11.55
CA ARG A 207 12.04 -3.23 -11.36
C ARG A 207 11.57 -2.86 -9.96
N SER A 208 12.35 -3.18 -8.93
CA SER A 208 12.05 -2.76 -7.55
C SER A 208 11.94 -1.24 -7.45
N LEU A 209 12.94 -0.50 -7.92
CA LEU A 209 12.95 0.97 -7.85
C LEU A 209 11.84 1.62 -8.69
N SER A 210 11.49 1.02 -9.83
CA SER A 210 10.33 1.45 -10.61
C SER A 210 9.03 1.25 -9.85
N GLY A 211 8.90 0.13 -9.12
CA GLY A 211 7.79 -0.11 -8.20
C GLY A 211 7.70 0.95 -7.10
N ASP A 212 8.84 1.26 -6.46
CA ASP A 212 8.91 2.29 -5.42
C ASP A 212 8.43 3.65 -5.97
N LYS A 213 8.86 4.05 -7.18
CA LYS A 213 8.38 5.28 -7.84
C LYS A 213 6.88 5.26 -8.16
N VAL A 214 6.35 4.13 -8.63
CA VAL A 214 4.91 3.99 -8.92
C VAL A 214 4.08 4.20 -7.66
N GLU A 215 4.46 3.56 -6.54
CA GLU A 215 3.75 3.71 -5.27
C GLU A 215 3.86 5.14 -4.71
N LEU A 216 5.05 5.76 -4.77
CA LEU A 216 5.23 7.17 -4.39
C LEU A 216 4.36 8.12 -5.22
N PHE A 217 4.20 7.85 -6.52
CA PHE A 217 3.35 8.67 -7.37
C PHE A 217 1.86 8.46 -7.07
N MET A 218 1.44 7.24 -6.73
CA MET A 218 0.08 6.97 -6.26
C MET A 218 -0.22 7.66 -4.93
N ILE A 219 0.75 7.73 -4.01
CA ILE A 219 0.66 8.53 -2.78
C ILE A 219 0.48 10.01 -3.13
N LEU A 220 1.23 10.54 -4.09
CA LEU A 220 1.10 11.93 -4.55
C LEU A 220 -0.27 12.19 -5.16
N LEU A 221 -0.77 11.31 -6.02
CA LEU A 221 -2.12 11.40 -6.60
C LEU A 221 -3.22 11.44 -5.53
N HIS A 222 -3.06 10.65 -4.47
CA HIS A 222 -4.00 10.63 -3.35
C HIS A 222 -3.98 11.91 -2.51
N ASN A 223 -2.81 12.49 -2.29
CA ASN A 223 -2.63 13.60 -1.35
C ASN A 223 -2.65 14.99 -2.01
N ASP A 224 -2.26 15.10 -3.28
CA ASP A 224 -2.20 16.33 -4.08
C ASP A 224 -2.25 15.99 -5.57
N ARG A 225 -3.46 15.68 -6.07
CA ARG A 225 -3.67 15.28 -7.48
C ARG A 225 -3.20 16.35 -8.47
N ALA A 226 -3.43 17.63 -8.17
CA ALA A 226 -3.04 18.72 -9.07
C ALA A 226 -1.52 18.75 -9.28
N ARG A 227 -0.76 18.59 -8.19
CA ARG A 227 0.70 18.49 -8.23
C ARG A 227 1.19 17.26 -9.00
N ALA A 228 0.57 16.09 -8.77
CA ALA A 228 0.90 14.87 -9.52
C ALA A 228 0.67 15.02 -11.04
N GLU A 229 -0.47 15.58 -11.44
CA GLU A 229 -0.82 15.77 -12.85
C GLU A 229 0.09 16.83 -13.51
N SER A 230 0.46 17.90 -12.79
CA SER A 230 1.45 18.88 -13.26
C SER A 230 2.81 18.23 -13.52
N MET A 231 3.28 17.38 -12.61
CA MET A 231 4.53 16.65 -12.80
C MET A 231 4.48 15.72 -14.02
N LEU A 232 3.34 15.05 -14.24
CA LEU A 232 3.18 14.17 -15.39
C LEU A 232 3.23 14.95 -16.71
N GLN A 233 2.65 16.15 -16.76
CA GLN A 233 2.75 17.05 -17.91
C GLN A 233 4.20 17.47 -18.17
N ASP A 234 4.96 17.85 -17.14
CA ASP A 234 6.39 18.21 -17.27
C ASP A 234 7.24 17.06 -17.81
N LEU A 235 6.89 15.83 -17.43
CA LEU A 235 7.62 14.61 -17.79
C LEU A 235 7.12 13.96 -19.08
N HIS A 236 6.18 14.60 -19.79
CA HIS A 236 5.59 14.06 -21.02
C HIS A 236 6.67 13.74 -22.07
N GLY A 237 6.56 12.55 -22.68
CA GLY A 237 7.54 12.05 -23.65
C GLY A 237 8.85 11.51 -23.06
N SER A 238 9.06 11.62 -21.74
CA SER A 238 10.20 10.96 -21.08
C SER A 238 9.89 9.51 -20.71
N ARG A 239 10.94 8.71 -20.49
CA ARG A 239 10.80 7.33 -19.99
C ARG A 239 10.12 7.27 -18.62
N LEU A 240 10.44 8.22 -17.75
CA LEU A 240 9.79 8.35 -16.44
C LEU A 240 8.32 8.73 -16.58
N GLY A 241 7.99 9.65 -17.49
CA GLY A 241 6.60 10.03 -17.80
C GLY A 241 5.72 8.84 -18.15
N ALA A 242 6.20 7.95 -19.04
CA ALA A 242 5.47 6.73 -19.39
C ALA A 242 5.22 5.79 -18.19
N LEU A 243 6.19 5.68 -17.26
CA LEU A 243 6.02 4.90 -16.04
C LEU A 243 4.95 5.51 -15.12
N LEU A 244 4.98 6.83 -14.94
CA LEU A 244 4.04 7.53 -14.07
C LEU A 244 2.61 7.60 -14.67
N GLU A 245 2.50 7.66 -15.99
CA GLU A 245 1.21 7.58 -16.70
C GLU A 245 0.54 6.21 -16.49
N HIS A 246 1.33 5.13 -16.48
CA HIS A 246 0.83 3.81 -16.13
C HIS A 246 0.34 3.76 -14.67
N ALA A 247 1.07 4.35 -13.73
CA ALA A 247 0.66 4.45 -12.33
C ALA A 247 -0.66 5.23 -12.17
N ARG A 248 -0.80 6.38 -12.86
CA ARG A 248 -2.03 7.19 -12.90
C ARG A 248 -3.23 6.39 -13.39
N THR A 249 -3.07 5.70 -14.52
CA THR A 249 -4.14 4.87 -15.12
C THR A 249 -4.60 3.79 -14.15
N ARG A 250 -3.67 3.11 -13.48
CA ARG A 250 -3.97 2.10 -12.46
C ARG A 250 -4.68 2.71 -11.26
N TYR A 251 -4.24 3.87 -10.79
CA TYR A 251 -4.85 4.59 -9.68
C TYR A 251 -6.32 4.93 -9.99
N ASP A 252 -6.60 5.50 -11.16
CA ASP A 252 -7.96 5.86 -11.58
C ASP A 252 -8.85 4.61 -11.71
N ALA A 253 -8.32 3.50 -12.22
CA ALA A 253 -9.06 2.24 -12.30
C ALA A 253 -9.43 1.69 -10.91
N LEU A 254 -8.52 1.73 -9.94
CA LEU A 254 -8.78 1.29 -8.56
C LEU A 254 -9.86 2.14 -7.90
N TRP A 255 -9.83 3.46 -8.09
CA TRP A 255 -10.86 4.36 -7.56
C TRP A 255 -12.21 4.19 -8.23
N ALA A 256 -12.23 3.96 -9.55
CA ALA A 256 -13.46 3.66 -10.27
C ALA A 256 -14.10 2.35 -9.79
N LEU A 257 -13.31 1.35 -9.38
CA LEU A 257 -13.80 0.13 -8.75
C LEU A 257 -14.34 0.37 -7.34
N ALA A 258 -13.61 1.13 -6.52
CA ALA A 258 -14.04 1.48 -5.16
C ALA A 258 -15.38 2.24 -5.15
N ALA A 259 -15.57 3.18 -6.09
CA ALA A 259 -16.81 3.95 -6.22
C ALA A 259 -18.03 3.12 -6.66
N LYS A 260 -17.83 1.90 -7.19
CA LYS A 260 -18.90 1.00 -7.61
C LYS A 260 -19.35 0.03 -6.51
N GLN A 261 -18.66 -0.03 -5.38
CA GLN A 261 -19.05 -0.88 -4.25
C GLN A 261 -20.04 -0.11 -3.37
N PRO A 262 -21.31 -0.55 -3.28
CA PRO A 262 -22.35 0.12 -2.50
C PRO A 262 -22.16 -0.04 -0.99
#